data_AF-A0A949EP01-F1
#
_entry.id   AF-A0A949EP01-F1
#
_cell.length_a   1.000
_cell.length_b   1.000
_cell.length_c   1.000
_cell.angle_alpha   90.00
_cell.angle_beta   90.00
_cell.angle_gamma   90.00
#
_symmetry.space_group_name_H-M   'P 1'
#
loop_
_entity.id
_entity.type
_entity.pdbx_description
1 polymer ?
#
loop_
_entity_poly.entity_id
_entity_poly.type
_entity_poly.pdbx_seq_one_letter_code
_entity_poly.pdbx_strand_id
1 'polypeptide(L)'
;MEKLRGINMVFLPLSIKRVARLAFLSAVILTLAPFNSSAQNFADFNPDSESIDGTIPDDVIEELLAQEDRATIALDIKEDLPNSADESTYTLGVNDVIQINVMRHPEVSGEFRINSEGKIQYEFVGDIVIQG
;
A
#
# COMPACT_ATOMS: atom_id res chain seq x y z
N MET A 1 11.58 23.47 50.70
CA MET A 1 10.64 24.43 50.10
C MET A 1 10.84 24.39 48.60
N GLU A 2 10.04 23.59 47.89
CA GLU A 2 10.18 23.33 46.46
C GLU A 2 9.54 24.45 45.63
N LYS A 3 10.27 24.87 44.60
CA LYS A 3 9.92 25.99 43.72
C LYS A 3 9.13 25.43 42.54
N LEU A 4 7.81 25.56 42.58
CA LEU A 4 6.92 25.18 41.48
C LEU A 4 7.24 26.04 40.24
N ARG A 5 7.72 25.38 39.19
CA ARG A 5 7.99 25.97 37.88
C ARG A 5 6.66 26.31 37.21
N GLY A 6 6.42 27.60 37.00
CA GLY A 6 5.24 28.10 36.29
C GLY A 6 5.21 27.61 34.84
N ILE A 7 4.08 27.05 34.44
CA ILE A 7 3.76 26.74 33.05
C ILE A 7 3.50 28.07 32.34
N ASN A 8 4.36 28.41 31.37
CA ASN A 8 4.21 29.62 30.58
C ASN A 8 3.14 29.35 29.50
N MET A 9 1.90 29.73 29.77
CA MET A 9 0.77 29.53 28.87
C MET A 9 0.79 30.65 27.82
N VAL A 10 1.31 30.36 26.63
CA VAL A 10 1.35 31.30 25.50
C VAL A 10 -0.06 31.42 24.91
N PHE A 11 -0.81 32.42 25.36
CA PHE A 11 -2.06 32.82 24.71
C PHE A 11 -1.73 33.63 23.45
N LEU A 12 -1.70 32.95 22.30
CA LEU A 12 -1.71 33.62 21.00
C LEU A 12 -3.10 34.24 20.77
N PRO A 13 -3.20 35.54 20.39
CA PRO A 13 -4.49 36.13 20.06
C PRO A 13 -4.99 35.53 18.73
N LEU A 14 -5.91 34.58 18.82
CA LEU A 14 -6.60 34.02 17.66
C LEU A 14 -7.51 35.10 17.07
N SER A 15 -7.18 35.60 15.88
CA SER A 15 -8.07 36.47 15.14
C SER A 15 -9.26 35.66 14.62
N ILE A 16 -10.48 36.20 14.77
CA ILE A 16 -11.76 35.56 14.38
C ILE A 16 -11.73 35.04 12.93
N LYS A 17 -10.99 35.72 12.05
CA LYS A 17 -10.80 35.32 10.64
C LYS A 17 -10.08 33.96 10.49
N ARG A 18 -9.22 33.56 11.43
CA ARG A 18 -8.49 32.27 11.41
C ARG A 18 -9.36 31.11 11.88
N VAL A 19 -10.23 31.34 12.87
CA VAL A 19 -11.19 30.33 13.37
C VAL A 19 -12.21 29.97 12.30
N ALA A 20 -12.73 30.98 11.59
CA ALA A 20 -13.71 30.76 10.51
C ALA A 20 -13.15 29.90 9.35
N ARG A 21 -11.86 30.07 9.00
CA ARG A 21 -11.21 29.27 7.94
C ARG A 21 -11.01 27.81 8.35
N LEU A 22 -10.68 27.55 9.62
CA LEU A 22 -10.49 26.19 10.13
C LEU A 22 -11.81 25.41 10.17
N ALA A 23 -12.89 26.06 10.63
CA ALA A 23 -14.22 25.44 10.68
C ALA A 23 -14.77 25.11 9.28
N PHE A 24 -14.46 25.93 8.28
CA PHE A 24 -14.86 25.67 6.91
C PHE A 24 -14.12 24.46 6.31
N LEU A 25 -12.83 24.31 6.63
CA LEU A 25 -12.02 23.18 6.15
C LEU A 25 -12.52 21.84 6.71
N SER A 26 -12.89 21.76 7.99
CA SER A 26 -13.41 20.52 8.58
C SER A 26 -14.77 20.12 8.02
N ALA A 27 -15.62 21.09 7.69
CA ALA A 27 -16.94 20.81 7.09
C ALA A 27 -16.81 20.21 5.68
N VAL A 28 -15.83 20.66 4.89
CA VAL A 28 -15.57 20.13 3.54
C VAL A 28 -15.06 18.69 3.58
N ILE A 29 -14.17 18.36 4.52
CA ILE A 29 -13.62 17.01 4.65
C ILE A 29 -14.72 15.99 5.03
N LEU A 30 -15.69 16.39 5.86
CA LEU A 30 -16.79 15.51 6.27
C LEU A 30 -17.76 15.20 5.11
N THR A 31 -17.90 16.09 4.13
CA THR A 31 -18.80 15.89 2.98
C THR A 31 -18.22 15.04 1.85
N LEU A 32 -16.91 14.75 1.87
CA LEU A 32 -16.22 14.04 0.78
C LEU A 32 -15.81 12.59 1.11
N ALA A 33 -16.13 12.06 2.29
CA ALA A 33 -15.79 10.68 2.64
C ALA A 33 -16.94 9.70 2.29
N PRO A 34 -16.78 8.79 1.31
CA PRO A 34 -17.69 7.67 1.14
C PRO A 34 -17.42 6.63 2.25
N PHE A 35 -18.34 6.49 3.21
CA PHE A 35 -18.34 5.41 4.19
C PHE A 35 -18.90 4.13 3.55
N ASN A 36 -18.11 3.45 2.71
CA ASN A 36 -18.43 2.11 2.24
C ASN A 36 -17.56 1.09 3.00
N SER A 37 -18.01 0.70 4.19
CA SER A 37 -17.45 -0.43 4.91
C SER A 37 -18.26 -1.67 4.58
N SER A 38 -17.85 -2.43 3.57
CA SER A 38 -18.39 -3.76 3.28
C SER A 38 -17.62 -4.79 4.11
N ALA A 39 -18.21 -5.28 5.20
CA ALA A 39 -17.66 -6.42 5.94
C ALA A 39 -17.91 -7.71 5.13
N GLN A 40 -16.87 -8.55 4.97
CA GLN A 40 -17.03 -9.89 4.41
C GLN A 40 -17.80 -10.76 5.42
N ASN A 41 -18.94 -11.31 5.00
CA ASN A 41 -19.75 -12.20 5.82
C ASN A 41 -19.10 -13.60 5.86
N PHE A 42 -18.60 -14.02 7.01
CA PHE A 42 -18.09 -15.38 7.24
C PHE A 42 -19.19 -16.37 7.67
N ALA A 43 -20.46 -16.02 7.47
CA ALA A 43 -21.60 -16.81 7.92
C ALA A 43 -21.81 -18.11 7.13
N ASP A 44 -21.05 -18.35 6.06
CA ASP A 44 -21.23 -19.50 5.17
C ASP A 44 -20.16 -20.60 5.37
N PHE A 45 -19.46 -20.59 6.50
CA PHE A 45 -18.54 -21.68 6.85
C PHE A 45 -19.34 -22.85 7.45
N ASN A 46 -19.59 -23.88 6.64
CA ASN A 46 -20.17 -25.15 7.10
C ASN A 46 -19.07 -26.22 7.25
N PRO A 47 -18.59 -26.50 8.48
CA PRO A 47 -17.50 -27.46 8.71
C PRO A 47 -17.91 -28.93 8.50
N ASP A 48 -19.21 -29.21 8.26
CA ASP A 48 -19.74 -30.55 8.06
C ASP A 48 -19.79 -30.97 6.58
N SER A 49 -19.27 -30.17 5.65
CA SER A 49 -19.00 -30.66 4.30
C SER A 49 -17.85 -31.66 4.38
N GLU A 50 -18.20 -32.93 4.22
CA GLU A 50 -17.34 -34.12 4.10
C GLU A 50 -15.84 -33.83 4.19
N SER A 51 -15.22 -34.30 5.28
CA SER A 51 -13.78 -34.44 5.40
C SER A 51 -13.26 -35.30 4.24
N ILE A 52 -12.83 -34.63 3.17
CA ILE A 52 -11.96 -35.20 2.15
C ILE A 52 -10.67 -35.50 2.90
N ASP A 53 -10.53 -36.78 3.29
CA ASP A 53 -9.27 -37.37 3.72
C ASP A 53 -8.18 -36.85 2.78
N GLY A 54 -7.09 -36.29 3.33
CA GLY A 54 -6.10 -35.49 2.61
C GLY A 54 -5.28 -36.25 1.55
N THR A 55 -5.79 -37.38 1.10
CA THR A 55 -5.33 -38.15 -0.04
C THR A 55 -6.18 -37.75 -1.24
N ILE A 56 -5.67 -36.81 -2.05
CA ILE A 56 -6.25 -36.52 -3.37
C ILE A 56 -6.16 -37.83 -4.18
N PRO A 57 -7.28 -38.36 -4.72
CA PRO A 57 -7.26 -39.53 -5.59
C PRO A 57 -6.38 -39.25 -6.82
N ASP A 58 -5.53 -40.21 -7.22
CA ASP A 58 -4.59 -40.06 -8.34
C ASP A 58 -5.30 -39.68 -9.65
N ASP A 59 -6.55 -40.08 -9.81
CA ASP A 59 -7.44 -39.75 -10.93
C ASP A 59 -7.80 -38.25 -11.01
N VAL A 60 -7.85 -37.54 -9.87
CA VAL A 60 -8.09 -36.09 -9.83
C VAL A 60 -6.81 -35.32 -10.18
N ILE A 61 -5.64 -35.86 -9.84
CA ILE A 61 -4.34 -35.25 -10.15
C ILE A 61 -4.08 -35.29 -11.66
N GLU A 62 -4.39 -36.39 -12.33
CA GLU A 62 -4.29 -36.49 -13.79
C GLU A 62 -5.26 -35.52 -14.51
N GLU A 63 -6.47 -35.33 -13.98
CA GLU A 63 -7.44 -34.37 -14.55
C GLU A 63 -6.98 -32.91 -14.39
N LEU A 64 -6.38 -32.55 -13.25
CA LEU A 64 -5.80 -31.22 -13.01
C LEU A 64 -4.60 -30.94 -13.92
N LEU A 65 -3.71 -31.90 -14.11
CA LEU A 65 -2.57 -31.78 -15.01
C LEU A 65 -3.01 -31.68 -16.49
N ALA A 66 -4.08 -32.36 -16.88
CA ALA A 66 -4.65 -32.28 -18.22
C ALA A 66 -5.36 -30.94 -18.52
N GLN A 67 -5.79 -30.20 -17.48
CA GLN A 67 -6.36 -28.85 -17.63
C GLN A 67 -5.30 -27.76 -17.77
N GLU A 68 -4.10 -27.95 -17.21
CA GLU A 68 -3.01 -26.97 -17.28
C GLU A 68 -2.50 -26.75 -18.72
N ASP A 69 -2.54 -27.79 -19.56
CA ASP A 69 -2.21 -27.71 -20.99
C ASP A 69 -3.26 -26.95 -21.84
N ARG A 70 -4.44 -26.62 -21.27
CA ARG A 70 -5.45 -25.81 -21.96
C ARG A 70 -5.40 -24.33 -21.60
N ALA A 71 -4.76 -23.96 -20.49
CA ALA A 71 -4.53 -22.57 -20.12
C ALA A 71 -3.43 -21.89 -20.96
N THR A 72 -2.51 -22.66 -21.55
CA THR A 72 -1.43 -22.14 -22.41
C THR A 72 -1.88 -21.82 -23.85
N ILE A 73 -3.03 -22.32 -24.31
CA ILE A 73 -3.56 -22.02 -25.65
C ILE A 73 -4.41 -20.71 -25.65
N ALA A 74 -4.74 -20.18 -24.48
CA ALA A 74 -5.44 -18.90 -24.32
C ALA A 74 -4.50 -17.69 -24.07
N LEU A 75 -3.19 -17.86 -24.22
CA LEU A 75 -2.16 -16.80 -24.10
C LEU A 75 -1.59 -16.33 -25.45
N ASP A 76 -2.27 -16.62 -26.56
CA ASP A 76 -2.01 -15.99 -27.88
C ASP A 76 -3.22 -15.21 -28.41
N ILE A 77 -4.02 -14.67 -27.50
CA ILE A 77 -4.87 -13.52 -27.81
C ILE A 77 -4.09 -12.31 -27.30
N LYS A 78 -3.28 -11.71 -28.19
CA LYS A 78 -2.94 -10.30 -28.11
C LYS A 78 -4.24 -9.52 -28.12
N GLU A 79 -4.83 -9.33 -26.94
CA GLU A 79 -5.82 -8.31 -26.73
C GLU A 79 -5.07 -6.97 -26.82
N ASP A 80 -5.07 -6.40 -28.03
CA ASP A 80 -4.90 -4.95 -28.23
C ASP A 80 -6.08 -4.26 -27.51
N LEU A 81 -6.03 -4.26 -26.18
CA LEU A 81 -6.75 -3.27 -25.40
C LEU A 81 -6.11 -1.93 -25.77
N PRO A 82 -6.88 -0.91 -26.19
CA PRO A 82 -6.36 0.43 -26.18
C PRO A 82 -6.10 0.78 -24.72
N ASN A 83 -4.86 0.60 -24.25
CA ASN A 83 -4.40 1.11 -22.96
C ASN A 83 -4.31 2.63 -23.09
N SER A 84 -5.49 3.26 -23.08
CA SER A 84 -5.73 4.67 -23.24
C SER A 84 -5.41 5.39 -21.93
N ALA A 85 -4.12 5.50 -21.67
CA ALA A 85 -3.46 6.57 -20.93
C ALA A 85 -1.98 6.21 -21.00
N ASP A 86 -1.15 7.08 -21.55
CA ASP A 86 0.30 6.92 -21.55
C ASP A 86 0.76 6.55 -20.11
N GLU A 87 1.06 5.28 -19.86
CA GLU A 87 1.82 4.84 -18.71
C GLU A 87 3.21 5.43 -18.89
N SER A 88 3.34 6.71 -18.52
CA SER A 88 4.60 7.42 -18.47
C SER A 88 5.49 6.72 -17.46
N THR A 89 6.23 5.72 -17.95
CA THR A 89 7.22 5.00 -17.18
C THR A 89 8.26 6.02 -16.74
N TYR A 90 8.34 6.26 -15.43
CA TYR A 90 9.32 7.16 -14.84
C TYR A 90 10.54 6.36 -14.41
N THR A 91 11.68 6.63 -15.04
CA THR A 91 12.98 6.10 -14.63
C THR A 91 13.59 6.98 -13.55
N LEU A 92 14.05 6.36 -12.46
CA LEU A 92 14.69 7.04 -11.35
C LEU A 92 16.06 7.62 -11.77
N GLY A 93 16.25 8.91 -11.53
CA GLY A 93 17.50 9.63 -11.77
C GLY A 93 18.40 9.69 -10.54
N VAL A 94 19.71 9.86 -10.72
CA VAL A 94 20.70 9.96 -9.62
C VAL A 94 20.46 11.11 -8.63
N ASN A 95 19.62 12.09 -8.98
CA ASN A 95 19.29 13.23 -8.11
C ASN A 95 17.94 13.05 -7.39
N ASP A 96 17.28 11.91 -7.60
CA ASP A 96 15.96 11.68 -7.04
C ASP A 96 16.05 11.29 -5.57
N VAL A 97 14.93 11.48 -4.88
CA VAL A 97 14.75 11.06 -3.49
C VAL A 97 13.52 10.18 -3.46
N ILE A 98 13.67 8.97 -2.93
CA ILE A 98 12.59 8.01 -2.81
C ILE A 98 12.15 7.90 -1.36
N GLN A 99 10.87 7.64 -1.14
CA GLN A 99 10.32 7.34 0.17
C GLN A 99 10.01 5.85 0.25
N ILE A 100 10.64 5.16 1.19
CA ILE A 100 10.38 3.75 1.47
C ILE A 100 9.50 3.65 2.70
N ASN A 101 8.36 2.98 2.57
CA ASN A 101 7.43 2.74 3.67
C ASN A 101 7.30 1.24 3.91
N VAL A 102 7.70 0.78 5.09
CA VAL A 102 7.64 -0.62 5.50
C VAL A 102 6.53 -0.78 6.54
N MET A 103 5.54 -1.58 6.20
CA MET A 103 4.39 -1.84 7.08
C MET A 103 4.84 -2.49 8.38
N ARG A 104 4.33 -1.96 9.51
CA ARG A 104 4.63 -2.39 10.89
C ARG A 104 6.08 -2.17 11.36
N HIS A 105 6.94 -1.54 10.54
CA HIS A 105 8.30 -1.17 10.89
C HIS A 105 8.61 0.28 10.48
N PRO A 106 8.09 1.28 11.21
CA PRO A 106 8.37 2.69 10.92
C PRO A 106 9.86 3.05 11.12
N GLU A 107 10.60 2.30 11.93
CA GLU A 107 12.03 2.52 12.19
C GLU A 107 12.93 2.31 10.96
N VAL A 108 12.47 1.50 9.99
CA VAL A 108 13.19 1.24 8.73
C VAL A 108 12.59 2.00 7.54
N SER A 109 11.57 2.81 7.81
CA SER A 109 10.89 3.65 6.82
C SER A 109 11.53 5.04 6.79
N GLY A 110 11.66 5.63 5.62
CA GLY A 110 12.36 6.91 5.49
C GLY A 110 12.54 7.38 4.07
N GLU A 111 13.24 8.50 3.95
CA GLU A 111 13.65 9.08 2.66
C GLU A 111 15.10 8.69 2.35
N PHE A 112 15.32 8.21 1.14
CA PHE A 112 16.63 7.74 0.68
C PHE A 112 17.03 8.48 -0.59
N ARG A 113 18.23 9.03 -0.59
CA ARG A 113 18.81 9.72 -1.75
C ARG A 113 19.59 8.73 -2.60
N ILE A 114 19.43 8.83 -3.91
CA ILE A 114 20.20 8.02 -4.86
C ILE A 114 21.63 8.57 -4.93
N ASN A 115 22.61 7.68 -4.91
CA ASN A 115 24.02 8.05 -5.06
C ASN A 115 24.38 8.20 -6.56
N SER A 116 25.60 8.67 -6.83
CA SER A 116 26.08 8.83 -8.22
C SER A 116 26.22 7.53 -9.01
N GLU A 117 26.18 6.38 -8.32
CA GLU A 117 26.26 5.04 -8.90
C GLU A 117 24.87 4.43 -9.13
N GLY A 118 23.78 5.17 -8.90
CA GLY A 118 22.42 4.67 -9.08
C GLY A 118 21.94 3.73 -7.96
N LYS A 119 22.56 3.81 -6.79
CA LYS A 119 22.25 2.99 -5.62
C LYS A 119 21.72 3.80 -4.45
N ILE A 120 20.98 3.15 -3.57
CA ILE A 120 20.61 3.67 -2.25
C ILE A 120 21.28 2.82 -1.18
N GLN A 121 21.65 3.45 -0.07
CA GLN A 121 22.11 2.73 1.11
C GLN A 121 20.93 2.50 2.05
N TYR A 122 20.55 1.25 2.24
CA TYR A 122 19.48 0.84 3.14
C TYR A 122 20.06 0.06 4.31
N GLU A 123 19.72 0.45 5.54
CA GLU A 123 20.46 0.10 6.76
C GLU A 123 20.70 -1.41 6.96
N PHE A 124 19.77 -2.27 6.51
CA PHE A 124 19.81 -3.71 6.76
C PHE A 124 20.32 -4.55 5.58
N VAL A 125 20.36 -3.99 4.38
CA VAL A 125 20.74 -4.72 3.15
C VAL A 125 21.92 -4.07 2.43
N GLY A 126 22.35 -2.88 2.87
CA GLY A 126 23.44 -2.13 2.27
C GLY A 126 23.02 -1.47 0.95
N ASP A 127 23.84 -1.64 -0.07
CA ASP A 127 23.66 -0.95 -1.34
C ASP A 127 22.65 -1.67 -2.24
N ILE A 128 21.57 -0.98 -2.60
CA ILE A 128 20.54 -1.48 -3.54
C ILE A 128 20.63 -0.67 -4.83
N VAL A 129 20.82 -1.35 -5.97
CA VAL A 129 20.77 -0.73 -7.30
C VAL A 129 19.31 -0.50 -7.69
N ILE A 130 18.96 0.74 -8.01
CA ILE A 130 17.57 1.13 -8.35
C ILE A 130 17.45 1.95 -9.64
N GLN A 131 18.57 2.25 -10.28
CA GLN A 131 18.59 2.93 -11.58
C GLN A 131 18.14 1.96 -12.69
N GLY A 132 17.14 2.37 -13.48
CA GLY A 132 16.55 1.62 -14.59
C GLY A 132 15.43 2.41 -15.28
#